data_AF-A0A4S3J0Y3-F1
#
_entry.id   AF-A0A4S3J0Y3-F1
#
_cell.length_a   1.000
_cell.length_b   1.000
_cell.length_c   1.000
_cell.angle_alpha   90.00
_cell.angle_beta   90.00
_cell.angle_gamma   90.00
#
_symmetry.space_group_name_H-M   'P 1'
#
loop_
_entity.id
_entity.type
_entity.pdbx_description
1 polymer ?
#
loop_
_entity_poly.entity_id
_entity_poly.type
_entity_poly.pdbx_seq_one_letter_code
_entity_poly.pdbx_strand_id
1 'polypeptide(L)'
;MTNRRLNLLSLDGGGVRGLSTLYILRHILEAIDRENPPKPCEYFNLIGGSGSGGVIAIMLGRLQMDIDQCIMAYSRLLKRVFARKRQFPLNSSLRVRPKYEIRRVGSAVRAILRELGLDEDMLLRDEDPSCRV
;
A
#
# COMPACT_ATOMS: atom_id res chain seq x y z
N MET A 1 34.20 1.86 -1.16
CA MET A 1 32.73 1.75 -1.21
C MET A 1 32.32 0.69 -0.19
N THR A 2 31.71 1.09 0.92
CA THR A 2 31.27 0.16 1.96
C THR A 2 30.25 -0.82 1.38
N ASN A 3 30.51 -2.12 1.53
CA ASN A 3 29.67 -3.22 1.08
C ASN A 3 28.35 -3.26 1.89
N ARG A 4 27.46 -2.28 1.66
CA ARG A 4 26.14 -2.20 2.28
C ARG A 4 25.24 -3.20 1.57
N ARG A 5 24.80 -4.22 2.29
CA ARG A 5 23.83 -5.20 1.77
C ARG A 5 22.56 -4.47 1.34
N LEU A 6 22.13 -4.74 0.11
CA LEU A 6 20.91 -4.17 -0.45
C LEU A 6 19.71 -5.03 -0.05
N ASN A 7 18.73 -4.43 0.63
CA ASN A 7 17.49 -5.09 1.01
C ASN A 7 16.35 -4.55 0.13
N LEU A 8 15.68 -5.44 -0.61
CA LEU A 8 14.60 -5.08 -1.52
C LEU A 8 13.30 -5.78 -1.09
N LEU A 9 12.19 -5.05 -1.10
CA LEU A 9 10.85 -5.57 -0.87
C LEU A 9 10.03 -5.48 -2.15
N SER A 10 9.48 -6.60 -2.60
CA SER A 10 8.58 -6.66 -3.76
C SER A 10 7.19 -7.14 -3.32
N LEU A 11 6.16 -6.39 -3.71
CA LEU A 11 4.78 -6.62 -3.29
C LEU A 11 3.87 -6.87 -4.49
N ASP A 12 3.30 -8.08 -4.56
CA ASP A 12 2.37 -8.44 -5.62
C ASP A 12 0.97 -7.86 -5.43
N GLY A 13 0.27 -7.71 -6.56
CA GLY A 13 -1.13 -7.34 -6.59
C GLY A 13 -2.04 -8.47 -6.07
N GLY A 14 -2.86 -8.18 -5.07
CA GLY A 14 -3.74 -9.16 -4.44
C GLY A 14 -5.13 -8.66 -4.06
N GLY A 15 -5.39 -7.35 -4.20
CA GLY A 15 -6.62 -6.74 -3.69
C GLY A 15 -6.76 -6.98 -2.19
N VAL A 16 -7.90 -7.50 -1.74
CA VAL A 16 -8.13 -7.82 -0.31
C VAL A 16 -7.06 -8.75 0.27
N ARG A 17 -6.49 -9.66 -0.54
CA ARG A 17 -5.42 -10.58 -0.11
C ARG A 17 -4.12 -9.88 0.29
N GLY A 18 -3.93 -8.61 -0.08
CA GLY A 18 -2.79 -7.80 0.35
C GLY A 18 -2.69 -7.65 1.87
N LEU A 19 -3.79 -7.82 2.62
CA LEU A 19 -3.73 -7.88 4.09
C LEU A 19 -2.88 -9.06 4.58
N SER A 20 -2.98 -10.22 3.91
CA SER A 20 -2.15 -11.37 4.26
C SER A 20 -0.67 -11.07 4.05
N THR A 21 -0.32 -10.38 2.96
CA THR A 21 1.06 -9.93 2.70
C THR A 21 1.56 -8.99 3.80
N LEU A 22 0.73 -8.04 4.24
CA LEU A 22 1.08 -7.13 5.33
C LEU A 22 1.27 -7.85 6.67
N TYR A 23 0.42 -8.83 7.00
CA TYR A 23 0.60 -9.64 8.21
C TYR A 23 1.87 -10.48 8.14
N ILE A 24 2.20 -11.10 7.01
CA ILE A 24 3.46 -11.82 6.84
C ILE A 24 4.65 -10.85 7.02
N LEU A 25 4.59 -9.68 6.39
CA LEU A 25 5.63 -8.66 6.53
C LEU A 25 5.79 -8.20 7.99
N ARG A 26 4.69 -8.05 8.74
CA ARG A 26 4.75 -7.74 10.18
C ARG A 26 5.54 -8.78 10.96
N HIS A 27 5.26 -10.07 10.76
CA HIS A 27 6.00 -11.13 11.43
C HIS A 27 7.49 -11.14 11.05
N ILE A 28 7.82 -10.79 9.79
CA ILE A 28 9.22 -10.65 9.35
C ILE A 28 9.91 -9.49 10.09
N LEU A 29 9.25 -8.34 10.23
CA LEU A 29 9.81 -7.18 10.94
C LEU A 29 9.96 -7.44 12.45
N GLU A 30 8.98 -8.09 13.07
CA GLU A 30 9.04 -8.51 14.48
C GLU A 30 10.14 -9.57 14.72
N ALA A 31 10.49 -10.37 13.71
CA ALA A 31 11.61 -11.31 13.79
C ALA A 31 12.98 -10.63 13.68
N ILE A 32 13.05 -9.40 13.15
CA ILE A 32 14.27 -8.58 13.11
C ILE A 32 14.50 -7.94 14.48
N ASP A 33 13.48 -7.27 15.01
CA ASP A 33 13.46 -6.72 16.36
C ASP A 33 12.04 -6.85 16.91
N ARG A 34 11.89 -7.62 17.99
CA ARG A 34 10.59 -7.93 18.57
C ARG A 34 10.05 -6.78 19.43
N GLU A 35 10.94 -6.02 20.06
CA GLU A 35 10.56 -4.95 20.98
C GLU A 35 10.32 -3.65 20.24
N ASN A 36 11.11 -3.38 19.19
CA ASN A 36 10.97 -2.21 18.35
C ASN A 36 11.16 -2.56 16.86
N PRO A 37 10.17 -3.23 16.23
CA PRO A 37 10.24 -3.59 14.82
C PRO A 37 10.53 -2.36 13.95
N PRO A 38 11.53 -2.42 13.03
CA PRO A 38 11.88 -1.25 12.22
C PRO A 38 10.75 -0.90 11.26
N LYS A 39 10.64 0.38 10.88
CA LYS A 39 9.76 0.73 9.77
C LYS A 39 10.28 0.10 8.47
N PRO A 40 9.39 -0.30 7.55
CA PRO A 40 9.84 -0.85 6.27
C PRO A 40 10.80 0.06 5.49
N CYS A 41 10.57 1.37 5.50
CA CYS A 41 11.45 2.34 4.83
C CYS A 41 12.83 2.53 5.51
N GLU A 42 12.99 2.09 6.76
CA GLU A 42 14.28 2.14 7.47
C GLU A 42 15.11 0.88 7.19
N TYR A 43 14.42 -0.25 6.94
CA TYR A 43 15.06 -1.54 6.71
C TYR A 43 15.33 -1.84 5.23
N PHE A 44 14.38 -1.53 4.35
CA PHE A 44 14.48 -1.77 2.91
C PHE A 44 15.03 -0.54 2.18
N ASN A 45 15.84 -0.78 1.14
CA ASN A 45 16.40 0.27 0.29
C ASN A 45 15.53 0.56 -0.93
N LEU A 46 14.67 -0.39 -1.30
CA LEU A 46 13.70 -0.26 -2.35
C LEU A 46 12.45 -1.05 -1.96
N ILE A 47 11.29 -0.42 -2.07
CA ILE A 47 9.98 -1.08 -1.92
C ILE A 47 9.24 -0.89 -3.23
N GLY A 48 9.06 -1.97 -3.99
CA GLY A 48 8.32 -1.99 -5.23
C GLY A 48 7.04 -2.82 -5.13
N GLY A 49 6.08 -2.56 -6.00
CA GLY A 49 4.91 -3.42 -6.10
C GLY A 49 4.00 -3.14 -7.28
N SER A 50 3.13 -4.11 -7.59
CA SER A 50 2.18 -4.03 -8.71
C SER A 50 0.73 -4.00 -8.22
N GLY A 51 -0.14 -3.25 -8.89
CA GLY A 51 -1.56 -3.13 -8.53
C GLY A 51 -1.74 -2.65 -7.08
N SER A 52 -2.41 -3.46 -6.24
CA SER A 52 -2.54 -3.13 -4.82
C SER A 52 -1.21 -3.14 -4.06
N GLY A 53 -0.24 -3.95 -4.48
CA GLY A 53 1.10 -3.96 -3.91
C GLY A 53 1.83 -2.64 -4.13
N GLY A 54 1.59 -1.95 -5.26
CA GLY A 54 2.13 -0.62 -5.51
C GLY A 54 1.53 0.44 -4.58
N VAL A 55 0.23 0.34 -4.26
CA VAL A 55 -0.41 1.20 -3.25
C VAL A 55 0.21 0.97 -1.86
N ILE A 56 0.45 -0.29 -1.50
CA ILE A 56 1.11 -0.63 -0.24
C ILE A 56 2.57 -0.10 -0.23
N ALA A 57 3.30 -0.22 -1.34
CA ALA A 57 4.66 0.30 -1.47
C ALA A 57 4.71 1.82 -1.22
N ILE A 58 3.76 2.58 -1.75
CA ILE A 58 3.63 4.02 -1.48
C ILE A 58 3.38 4.27 0.02
N MET A 59 2.46 3.52 0.66
CA MET A 59 2.17 3.69 2.09
C MET A 59 3.41 3.41 2.96
N LEU A 60 4.11 2.31 2.70
CA LEU A 60 5.25 1.88 3.51
C LEU A 60 6.51 2.69 3.26
N GLY A 61 6.78 3.07 2.00
CA GLY A 61 8.00 3.76 1.62
C GLY A 61 7.86 5.27 1.56
N ARG A 62 6.87 5.80 0.81
CA ARG A 62 6.72 7.26 0.60
C ARG A 62 6.03 7.95 1.77
N LEU A 63 4.99 7.33 2.32
CA LEU A 63 4.28 7.85 3.50
C LEU A 63 4.94 7.42 4.81
N GLN A 64 6.01 6.61 4.74
CA GLN A 64 6.81 6.13 5.87
C GLN A 64 5.96 5.57 7.02
N MET A 65 4.85 4.92 6.68
CA MET A 65 3.98 4.26 7.64
C MET A 65 4.72 3.07 8.24
N ASP A 66 4.55 2.88 9.55
CA ASP A 66 4.84 1.58 10.13
C ASP A 66 3.85 0.51 9.62
N ILE A 67 4.14 -0.74 9.94
CA ILE A 67 3.38 -1.87 9.41
C ILE A 67 1.92 -1.89 9.90
N ASP A 68 1.65 -1.46 11.14
CA ASP A 68 0.30 -1.46 11.72
C ASP A 68 -0.54 -0.30 11.19
N GLN A 69 0.06 0.89 11.05
CA GLN A 69 -0.52 2.03 10.34
C GLN A 69 -0.94 1.64 8.92
N CYS A 70 -0.06 0.93 8.20
CA CYS A 70 -0.35 0.46 6.86
C CYS A 70 -1.50 -0.56 6.83
N ILE A 71 -1.52 -1.54 7.74
CA ILE A 71 -2.62 -2.51 7.86
C ILE A 71 -3.96 -1.79 8.11
N MET A 72 -3.99 -0.81 9.01
CA MET A 72 -5.20 -0.03 9.30
C MET A 72 -5.66 0.79 8.10
N ALA A 73 -4.75 1.55 7.48
CA ALA A 73 -5.04 2.39 6.32
C ALA A 73 -5.51 1.54 5.13
N TYR A 74 -4.82 0.42 4.85
CA TYR A 74 -5.19 -0.51 3.79
C TYR A 74 -6.54 -1.16 4.04
N SER A 75 -6.84 -1.58 5.28
CA SER A 75 -8.15 -2.11 5.65
C SER A 75 -9.29 -1.11 5.40
N ARG A 76 -9.08 0.17 5.71
CA ARG A 76 -10.06 1.24 5.42
C ARG A 76 -10.20 1.49 3.92
N LEU A 77 -9.09 1.50 3.19
CA LEU A 77 -9.09 1.62 1.73
C LEU A 77 -9.89 0.48 1.09
N LEU A 78 -9.65 -0.77 1.51
CA LEU A 78 -10.39 -1.93 1.03
C LEU A 78 -11.89 -1.79 1.29
N LYS A 79 -12.30 -1.35 2.49
CA LYS A 79 -13.71 -1.08 2.77
C LYS A 79 -14.31 -0.06 1.79
N ARG A 80 -13.64 1.07 1.53
CA ARG A 80 -14.14 2.10 0.60
C ARG A 80 -14.19 1.61 -0.85
N VAL A 81 -13.17 0.87 -1.31
CA VAL A 81 -13.09 0.37 -2.69
C VAL A 81 -14.06 -0.79 -2.95
N PHE A 82 -14.18 -1.73 -2.01
CA PHE A 82 -14.98 -2.95 -2.16
C PHE A 82 -16.40 -2.88 -1.58
N ALA A 83 -16.81 -1.77 -0.93
CA ALA A 83 -18.14 -1.61 -0.30
C ALA A 83 -19.35 -1.78 -1.24
N ARG A 84 -19.18 -1.67 -2.57
CA ARG A 84 -20.29 -1.92 -3.51
C ARG A 84 -19.87 -2.90 -4.60
N LYS A 85 -20.34 -4.14 -4.51
CA LYS A 85 -20.45 -5.01 -5.68
C LYS A 85 -21.61 -4.48 -6.52
N ARG A 86 -21.36 -4.03 -7.76
CA ARG A 86 -22.45 -3.82 -8.72
C ARG A 86 -23.15 -5.16 -8.91
N GLN A 87 -24.42 -5.27 -8.53
CA GLN A 87 -25.27 -6.38 -8.93
C GLN A 87 -25.53 -6.23 -10.43
N PHE A 88 -25.11 -7.21 -11.23
CA PHE A 88 -25.44 -7.24 -12.65
C PHE A 88 -26.86 -7.80 -12.79
N PRO A 89 -27.83 -7.05 -13.37
CA PRO A 89 -29.12 -7.62 -13.72
C PRO A 89 -28.89 -8.72 -14.78
N LEU A 90 -29.52 -9.88 -14.61
CA LEU A 90 -29.32 -11.09 -15.43
C LEU A 90 -29.54 -10.88 -16.95
N ASN A 91 -30.11 -9.75 -17.39
CA ASN A 91 -30.69 -9.57 -18.73
C ASN A 91 -30.16 -8.38 -19.54
N SER A 92 -29.01 -7.76 -19.22
CA SER A 92 -28.46 -6.68 -20.05
C SER A 92 -27.24 -7.14 -20.86
N SER A 93 -27.29 -6.95 -22.18
CA SER A 93 -26.24 -7.21 -23.17
C SER A 93 -24.82 -6.98 -22.64
N LEU A 94 -23.89 -7.87 -23.01
CA LEU A 94 -22.46 -7.91 -22.64
C LEU A 94 -21.72 -6.57 -22.87
N ARG A 95 -21.97 -5.55 -22.05
CA ARG A 95 -21.07 -4.40 -21.90
C ARG A 95 -20.11 -4.72 -20.77
N VAL A 96 -18.87 -5.07 -21.14
CA VAL A 96 -17.75 -5.22 -20.20
C VAL A 96 -17.55 -3.88 -19.49
N ARG A 97 -18.02 -3.78 -18.26
CA ARG A 97 -17.77 -2.64 -17.38
C ARG A 97 -16.83 -3.09 -16.26
N PRO A 98 -15.86 -2.25 -15.85
CA PRO A 98 -14.96 -2.60 -14.76
C PRO A 98 -15.78 -2.82 -13.48
N LYS A 99 -15.40 -3.87 -12.73
CA LYS A 99 -16.06 -4.29 -11.48
C LYS A 99 -15.97 -3.20 -10.39
N TYR A 100 -14.94 -2.36 -10.45
CA TYR A 100 -14.68 -1.28 -9.48
C TYR A 100 -14.32 0.02 -10.20
N GLU A 101 -14.72 1.15 -9.61
CA GLU A 101 -14.42 2.48 -10.13
C GLU A 101 -13.03 2.94 -9.71
N ILE A 102 -12.17 3.26 -10.67
CA ILE A 102 -10.79 3.77 -10.44
C ILE A 102 -10.79 5.01 -9.54
N ARG A 103 -11.79 5.89 -9.67
CA ARG A 103 -11.93 7.10 -8.85
C ARG A 103 -11.96 6.82 -7.35
N ARG A 104 -12.41 5.63 -6.92
CA ARG A 104 -12.47 5.25 -5.51
C ARG A 104 -11.09 4.99 -4.92
N VAL A 105 -10.17 4.44 -5.72
CA VAL A 105 -8.79 4.22 -5.27
C VAL A 105 -8.11 5.56 -5.06
N GLY A 106 -8.17 6.47 -6.05
CA GLY A 106 -7.59 7.81 -5.91
C GLY A 106 -8.20 8.61 -4.75
N SER A 107 -9.52 8.53 -4.55
CA SER A 107 -10.18 9.19 -3.41
C SER A 107 -9.80 8.56 -2.07
N ALA A 108 -9.59 7.25 -2.02
CA ALA A 108 -9.13 6.58 -0.81
C ALA A 108 -7.69 6.95 -0.45
N VAL A 109 -6.80 7.08 -1.45
CA VAL A 109 -5.43 7.56 -1.25
C VAL A 109 -5.42 9.00 -0.75
N ARG A 110 -6.19 9.91 -1.37
CA ARG A 110 -6.35 11.29 -0.89
C ARG A 110 -6.87 11.38 0.53
N ALA A 111 -7.81 10.51 0.91
CA ALA A 111 -8.29 10.47 2.28
C ALA A 111 -7.21 10.00 3.28
N ILE A 112 -6.30 9.11 2.86
CA ILE A 112 -5.13 8.74 3.68
C ILE A 112 -4.19 9.94 3.83
N LEU A 113 -3.92 10.69 2.76
CA LEU A 113 -3.11 11.91 2.83
C LEU A 113 -3.70 12.93 3.81
N ARG A 114 -5.02 13.17 3.74
CA ARG A 114 -5.73 14.02 4.70
C ARG A 114 -5.61 13.52 6.14
N GLU A 115 -5.76 12.22 6.37
CA GLU A 115 -5.63 11.61 7.71
C GLU A 115 -4.20 11.79 8.27
N LEU A 116 -3.18 11.90 7.40
CA LEU A 116 -1.80 12.20 7.77
C LEU A 116 -1.49 13.70 7.86
N GLY A 117 -2.46 14.58 7.57
CA GLY A 117 -2.25 16.04 7.51
C GLY A 117 -1.41 16.51 6.33
N LEU A 118 -1.34 15.71 5.26
CA LEU A 118 -0.59 16.01 4.03
C LEU A 118 -1.51 16.61 2.96
N ASP A 119 -0.91 17.37 2.04
CA ASP A 119 -1.59 17.88 0.86
C ASP A 119 -2.03 16.74 -0.06
N GLU A 120 -3.28 16.80 -0.53
CA GLU A 120 -3.88 15.79 -1.40
C GLU A 120 -3.24 15.73 -2.79
N ASP A 121 -2.66 16.84 -3.22
CA ASP A 121 -2.04 16.99 -4.54
C ASP A 121 -0.50 16.95 -4.47
N MET A 122 0.06 16.52 -3.33
CA MET A 122 1.50 16.34 -3.19
C MET A 122 2.05 15.34 -4.22
N LEU A 123 3.25 15.60 -4.75
CA LEU A 123 3.84 14.82 -5.84
C LEU A 123 4.32 13.41 -5.42
N LEU A 124 4.35 13.10 -4.11
CA LEU A 124 4.89 11.84 -3.56
C LEU A 124 6.28 11.47 -4.10
N ARG A 125 7.13 12.49 -4.27
CA ARG A 125 8.48 12.38 -4.82
C ARG A 125 9.48 12.98 -3.86
N ASP A 126 10.42 12.16 -3.42
CA ASP A 126 11.58 12.59 -2.63
C ASP A 126 12.80 12.74 -3.55
N GLU A 127 13.64 13.74 -3.28
CA GLU A 127 14.83 14.03 -4.10
C GLU A 127 15.96 13.02 -3.89
N ASP A 128 16.27 12.66 -2.64
CA ASP A 128 17.30 11.66 -2.31
C ASP A 128 16.87 10.79 -1.11
N PRO A 129 15.93 9.84 -1.31
CA PRO A 129 15.42 9.04 -0.21
C PRO A 129 16.36 7.89 0.15
N SER A 130 16.47 7.60 1.45
CA SER A 130 17.15 6.41 1.98
C SER A 130 16.48 5.09 1.55
N CYS A 131 15.17 5.12 1.32
CA CYS A 131 14.37 4.05 0.75
C CYS A 131 13.64 4.52 -0.51
N ARG A 132 13.93 3.89 -1.64
CA ARG A 132 13.28 4.17 -2.92
C ARG A 132 11.93 3.46 -3.02
N VAL A 133 10.99 4.07 -3.75
CA VAL A 133 9.70 3.49 -4.16
C VAL A 133 9.49 3.81 -5.62
#